data_AF-A0A7Y8U7P9-F1
#
_entry.id   AF-A0A7Y8U7P9-F1
#
_cell.length_a   1.000
_cell.length_b   1.000
_cell.length_c   1.000
_cell.angle_alpha   90.00
_cell.angle_beta   90.00
_cell.angle_gamma   90.00
#
_symmetry.space_group_name_H-M   'P 1'
#
loop_
_entity.id
_entity.type
_entity.pdbx_description
1 polymer ?
#
loop_
_entity_poly.entity_id
_entity_poly.type
_entity_poly.pdbx_seq_one_letter_code
_entity_poly.pdbx_strand_id
1 'polypeptide(L)'
;MFEGFIPNYSCLLHARDLEGNIIEIHFFSKYTPEQAIEKSKDYWTYDLIRFIDFPTPQRFEWGKKTIVHPLDKKEYTVIYK
;
A
#
# COMPACT_ATOMS: atom_id res chain seq x y z
N MET A 1 11.52 3.06 12.04
CA MET A 1 10.17 3.50 12.46
C MET A 1 9.79 4.65 11.53
N PHE A 2 8.88 4.45 10.58
CA PHE A 2 8.47 5.50 9.63
C PHE A 2 7.62 6.52 10.39
N GLU A 3 8.22 7.63 10.82
CA GLU A 3 7.55 8.82 11.41
C GLU A 3 6.42 8.54 12.41
N GLY A 4 6.62 7.63 13.39
CA GLY A 4 5.59 7.35 14.40
C GLY A 4 4.27 6.78 13.84
N PHE A 5 4.28 6.23 12.62
CA PHE A 5 3.14 5.52 12.05
C PHE A 5 2.96 4.18 12.77
N ILE A 6 1.86 4.07 13.53
CA ILE A 6 1.43 2.83 14.16
C ILE A 6 0.26 2.29 13.32
N PRO A 7 0.45 1.20 12.55
CA PRO A 7 -0.65 0.58 11.82
C PRO A 7 -1.65 -0.02 12.80
N ASN A 8 -2.93 0.27 12.59
CA ASN A 8 -4.02 -0.43 13.27
C ASN A 8 -4.56 -1.60 12.43
N TYR A 9 -4.23 -1.60 11.14
CA TYR A 9 -4.59 -2.64 10.19
C TYR A 9 -3.39 -2.97 9.31
N SER A 10 -3.18 -4.26 9.05
CA SER A 10 -2.19 -4.70 8.07
C SER A 10 -2.69 -5.94 7.36
N CYS A 11 -2.44 -6.03 6.05
CA CYS A 11 -2.79 -7.19 5.25
C CYS A 11 -1.75 -7.45 4.16
N LEU A 12 -1.75 -8.67 3.64
CA LEU A 12 -0.99 -9.05 2.47
C LEU A 12 -1.84 -8.80 1.22
N LEU A 13 -1.30 -8.03 0.29
CA LEU A 13 -1.92 -7.77 -1.01
C LEU A 13 -0.99 -8.27 -2.12
N HIS A 14 -1.60 -8.50 -3.28
CA HIS A 14 -0.85 -8.80 -4.48
C HIS A 14 -0.86 -7.56 -5.38
N ALA A 15 0.24 -7.30 -6.05
CA ALA A 15 0.30 -6.27 -7.08
C ALA A 15 0.80 -6.89 -8.39
N ARG A 16 0.23 -6.49 -9.51
CA ARG A 16 0.56 -7.02 -10.83
C ARG A 16 1.14 -5.95 -11.73
N ASP A 17 2.24 -6.24 -12.40
CA ASP A 17 2.82 -5.34 -13.39
C ASP A 17 2.14 -5.47 -14.77
N LEU A 18 2.56 -4.66 -15.74
CA LEU A 18 2.05 -4.68 -17.11
C LEU A 18 2.40 -5.98 -17.86
N GLU A 19 3.53 -6.59 -17.55
CA GLU A 19 3.98 -7.87 -18.11
C GLU A 19 3.26 -9.07 -17.47
N GLY A 20 2.44 -8.83 -16.44
CA GLY A 20 1.65 -9.87 -15.77
C GLY A 20 2.36 -10.56 -14.60
N ASN A 21 3.54 -10.11 -14.20
CA ASN A 21 4.21 -10.61 -13.00
C ASN A 21 3.45 -10.14 -11.77
N ILE A 22 3.26 -11.06 -10.82
CA ILE A 22 2.59 -10.79 -9.56
C ILE A 22 3.64 -10.78 -8.46
N ILE A 23 3.60 -9.73 -7.64
CA ILE A 23 4.41 -9.60 -6.44
C ILE A 23 3.51 -9.51 -5.22
N GLU A 24 4.04 -9.94 -4.08
CA GLU A 24 3.38 -9.76 -2.78
C GLU A 24 3.88 -8.47 -2.11
N ILE A 25 2.94 -7.73 -1.52
CA ILE A 25 3.23 -6.52 -0.75
C ILE A 25 2.51 -6.59 0.60
N HIS A 26 3.17 -6.09 1.64
CA HIS A 26 2.52 -5.81 2.91
C HIS A 26 1.91 -4.43 2.87
N PHE A 27 0.60 -4.36 3.08
CA PHE A 27 -0.13 -3.13 3.25
C PHE A 27 -0.33 -2.83 4.73
N PHE A 28 -0.17 -1.58 5.12
CA PHE A 28 -0.30 -1.09 6.48
C PHE A 28 -1.15 0.17 6.48
N SER A 29 -2.24 0.16 7.23
CA SER A 29 -3.12 1.31 7.40
C SER A 29 -3.28 1.68 8.87
N LYS A 30 -3.49 2.97 9.12
CA LYS A 30 -3.89 3.47 10.44
C LYS A 30 -5.35 3.15 10.76
N TYR A 31 -6.16 2.85 9.76
CA TYR A 31 -7.60 2.66 9.90
C TYR A 31 -7.99 1.27 9.41
N THR A 32 -9.04 0.69 9.98
CA THR A 32 -9.68 -0.48 9.36
C THR A 32 -10.32 -0.07 8.04
N PRO A 33 -10.57 -1.00 7.10
CA PRO A 33 -11.21 -0.67 5.82
C PRO A 33 -12.53 0.09 6.00
N GLU A 34 -13.35 -0.27 7.00
CA GLU A 34 -14.60 0.45 7.33
C GLU A 34 -14.33 1.92 7.71
N GLN A 35 -13.37 2.15 8.60
CA GLN A 35 -12.99 3.50 9.04
C GLN A 35 -12.31 4.30 7.93
N ALA A 36 -11.52 3.65 7.07
CA ALA A 36 -10.87 4.28 5.94
C ALA A 36 -11.91 4.86 4.95
N ILE A 37 -12.99 4.13 4.67
CA ILE A 37 -14.09 4.59 3.78
C ILE A 37 -14.76 5.86 4.33
N GLU A 38 -14.99 5.91 5.64
CA GLU A 38 -15.56 7.10 6.28
C GLU A 38 -14.57 8.26 6.33
N LYS A 39 -13.32 7.99 6.72
CA LYS A 39 -12.28 9.01 6.91
C LYS A 39 -11.75 9.59 5.60
N SER A 40 -11.76 8.83 4.50
CA SER A 40 -11.28 9.31 3.20
C SER A 40 -12.16 10.41 2.60
N LYS A 41 -13.39 10.57 3.10
CA LYS A 41 -14.28 11.65 2.70
C LYS A 41 -13.94 12.97 3.37
N ASP A 42 -13.32 12.93 4.55
CA ASP A 42 -13.05 14.09 5.39
C ASP A 42 -11.58 14.53 5.36
N TYR A 43 -10.62 13.59 5.25
CA TYR A 43 -9.18 13.90 5.28
C TYR A 43 -8.38 13.02 4.31
N TRP A 44 -7.29 13.57 3.77
CA TRP A 44 -6.27 12.77 3.08
C TRP A 44 -5.54 11.88 4.10
N THR A 45 -5.79 10.58 4.01
CA THR A 45 -5.05 9.55 4.73
C THR A 45 -4.02 8.94 3.79
N TYR A 46 -2.82 8.68 4.31
CA TYR A 46 -1.82 7.89 3.61
C TYR A 46 -1.66 6.56 4.34
N ASP A 47 -1.56 5.50 3.55
CA ASP A 47 -1.19 4.17 3.99
C ASP A 47 0.30 3.95 3.74
N LEU A 48 0.82 2.83 4.24
CA LEU A 48 2.17 2.40 3.95
C LEU A 48 2.13 1.04 3.25
N ILE A 49 2.95 0.89 2.22
CA ILE A 49 3.21 -0.39 1.57
C ILE A 49 4.66 -0.78 1.80
N ARG A 50 4.93 -2.06 2.00
CA ARG A 50 6.29 -2.61 2.06
C ARG A 50 6.37 -3.79 1.11
N PHE A 51 7.33 -3.74 0.21
CA PHE A 51 7.63 -4.86 -0.67
C PHE A 51 8.39 -5.94 0.12
N ILE A 52 8.23 -7.20 -0.24
CA ILE A 52 8.95 -8.29 0.43
C ILE A 52 10.46 -8.12 0.25
N ASP A 53 10.88 -7.79 -0.97
CA ASP A 53 12.28 -7.60 -1.34
C ASP A 53 12.85 -6.22 -0.95
N PHE A 54 12.01 -5.31 -0.43
CA PHE A 54 12.44 -3.97 -0.02
C PHE A 54 11.95 -3.64 1.41
N PRO A 55 12.84 -3.66 2.42
CA PRO A 55 12.44 -3.58 3.83
C PRO A 55 11.89 -2.21 4.23
N THR A 56 12.12 -1.17 3.41
CA THR A 56 11.68 0.19 3.70
C THR A 56 10.23 0.38 3.21
N PRO A 57 9.28 0.71 4.10
CA PRO A 57 7.93 1.00 3.69
C PRO A 57 7.86 2.33 2.91
N GLN A 58 6.92 2.43 2.00
CA GLN A 58 6.64 3.60 1.18
C GLN A 58 5.23 4.11 1.44
N ARG A 59 5.05 5.43 1.30
CA ARG A 59 3.72 6.03 1.40
C ARG A 59 2.88 5.64 0.20
N PHE A 60 1.64 5.28 0.47
CA PHE A 60 0.67 4.86 -0.51
C PHE A 60 -0.62 5.64 -0.29
N GLU A 61 -1.04 6.36 -1.32
CA GLU A 61 -2.26 7.17 -1.27
C GLU A 61 -3.47 6.29 -1.56
N TRP A 62 -4.42 6.29 -0.65
CA TRP A 62 -5.62 5.49 -0.79
C TRP A 62 -6.42 5.97 -2.02
N GLY A 63 -6.70 5.04 -2.94
CA GLY A 63 -7.33 5.33 -4.24
C GLY A 63 -6.37 5.29 -5.43
N LYS A 64 -5.06 5.44 -5.21
CA LYS A 64 -4.07 5.21 -6.25
C LYS A 64 -3.85 3.70 -6.38
N LYS A 65 -4.43 3.07 -7.39
CA LYS A 65 -4.28 1.61 -7.58
C LYS A 65 -2.88 1.20 -8.02
N THR A 66 -2.04 2.14 -8.44
CA THR A 66 -0.71 1.87 -8.95
C THR A 66 0.39 2.25 -7.96
N ILE A 67 1.43 1.42 -7.90
CA ILE A 67 2.63 1.59 -7.08
C ILE A 67 3.85 1.41 -7.97
N VAL A 68 4.91 2.17 -7.71
CA VAL A 68 6.17 2.01 -8.42
C VAL A 68 7.14 1.28 -7.50
N HIS A 69 7.67 0.15 -7.95
CA HIS A 69 8.67 -0.60 -7.19
C HIS A 69 9.98 0.19 -7.14
N PRO A 70 10.60 0.37 -5.96
CA PRO A 70 11.75 1.25 -5.81
C PRO A 70 13.04 0.68 -6.42
N LEU A 71 13.15 -0.65 -6.54
CA LEU A 71 14.33 -1.31 -7.11
C LEU A 71 14.27 -1.31 -8.64
N ASP A 72 13.18 -1.82 -9.20
CA ASP A 72 13.04 -2.08 -10.65
C ASP A 72 12.42 -0.89 -11.39
N LYS A 73 11.90 0.10 -10.67
CA LYS A 73 11.16 1.26 -11.19
C LYS A 73 9.94 0.88 -12.06
N LYS A 74 9.47 -0.37 -11.94
CA LYS A 74 8.29 -0.87 -12.62
C LYS A 74 7.03 -0.44 -11.88
N GLU A 75 5.97 -0.18 -12.65
CA GLU A 75 4.65 0.11 -12.10
C GLU A 75 3.86 -1.18 -11.93
N TYR A 76 3.30 -1.37 -10.74
CA TYR A 76 2.43 -2.47 -10.37
C TYR A 76 1.07 -1.93 -9.98
N THR A 77 0.01 -2.63 -10.37
CA THR A 77 -1.36 -2.35 -9.96
C THR A 77 -1.73 -3.26 -8.79
N VAL A 78 -2.06 -2.68 -7.65
CA VAL A 78 -2.51 -3.38 -6.44
C VAL A 78 -3.88 -4.00 -6.69
N ILE A 79 -3.99 -5.30 -6.40
CA ILE A 79 -5.21 -6.09 -6.51
C ILE A 79 -5.84 -6.15 -5.12
N TYR A 80 -6.97 -5.45 -4.97
CA TYR A 80 -7.80 -5.52 -3.77
C TYR A 80 -8.71 -6.76 -3.86
N LYS A 81 -8.73 -7.59 -2.80
CA LYS A 81 -9.64 -8.73 -2.67
C LYS A 81 -10.96 -8.30 -2.05
#